data_AF-M1BYQ8-F1
#
_entry.id   AF-M1BYQ8-F1
#
_cell.length_a   1.000
_cell.length_b   1.000
_cell.length_c   1.000
_cell.angle_alpha   90.00
_cell.angle_beta   90.00
_cell.angle_gamma   90.00
#
_symmetry.space_group_name_H-M   'P 1'
#
loop_
_entity.id
_entity.type
_entity.pdbx_description
1 polymer ?
#
loop_
_entity_poly.entity_id
_entity_poly.type
_entity_poly.pdbx_seq_one_letter_code
_entity_poly.pdbx_strand_id
1 'polypeptide(L)'
;MNKEGKFKTALVEDTKGLLSLYEASYLCMEDENIMENARDFATHYLMESLKKKKMDENVGEQVSHALEMPVHWRMERLEARWFIEIYHKTENMNPLLLELAKLDYNMVQATYLEELKQMSR
;
A
#
# COMPACT_ATOMS: atom_id res chain seq x y z
N MET A 1 5.33 22.32 -1.97
CA MET A 1 5.08 23.13 -3.19
C MET A 1 6.31 23.94 -3.59
N ASN A 2 6.55 24.12 -4.88
CA ASN A 2 7.44 25.16 -5.42
C ASN A 2 6.70 26.52 -5.45
N LYS A 3 7.33 27.58 -5.97
CA LYS A 3 6.72 28.92 -6.06
C LYS A 3 5.50 28.98 -6.99
N GLU A 4 5.30 27.97 -7.84
CA GLU A 4 4.17 27.84 -8.76
C GLU A 4 3.02 27.01 -8.18
N GLY A 5 3.12 26.55 -6.93
CA GLY A 5 2.09 25.69 -6.32
C GLY A 5 2.14 24.23 -6.76
N LYS A 6 3.22 23.76 -7.40
CA LYS A 6 3.40 22.36 -7.81
C LYS A 6 4.24 21.57 -6.81
N PHE A 7 4.09 20.25 -6.78
CA PHE A 7 4.95 19.37 -5.98
C PHE A 7 6.43 19.52 -6.41
N LYS A 8 7.34 19.50 -5.43
CA LYS A 8 8.77 19.72 -5.68
C LYS A 8 9.38 18.45 -6.26
N THR A 9 10.15 18.58 -7.35
CA THR A 9 10.85 17.45 -7.97
C THR A 9 11.91 16.82 -7.06
N ALA A 10 12.40 17.54 -6.06
CA ALA A 10 13.28 16.97 -5.02
C ALA A 10 12.62 15.84 -4.21
N LEU A 11 11.28 15.74 -4.20
CA LEU A 11 10.55 14.66 -3.53
C LEU A 11 10.67 13.31 -4.26
N VAL A 12 11.18 13.31 -5.50
CA VAL A 12 11.23 12.11 -6.35
C VAL A 12 12.24 11.07 -5.87
N GLU A 13 13.21 11.48 -5.06
CA GLU A 13 14.22 10.58 -4.51
C GLU A 13 13.69 9.75 -3.33
N ASP A 14 12.62 10.21 -2.67
CA ASP A 14 11.97 9.50 -1.57
C ASP A 14 10.80 8.64 -2.07
N THR A 15 11.10 7.42 -2.52
CA THR A 15 10.10 6.49 -3.05
C THR A 15 9.05 6.09 -2.00
N LYS A 16 9.44 5.98 -0.72
CA LYS A 16 8.50 5.66 0.37
C LYS A 16 7.56 6.83 0.67
N GLY A 17 8.10 8.05 0.66
CA GLY A 17 7.30 9.27 0.75
C GLY A 17 6.34 9.43 -0.42
N LEU A 18 6.79 9.15 -1.65
CA LEU A 18 5.92 9.15 -2.84
C LEU A 18 4.80 8.11 -2.75
N LEU A 19 5.11 6.88 -2.31
CA LEU A 19 4.11 5.84 -2.10
C LEU A 19 3.08 6.26 -1.05
N SER A 20 3.53 6.84 0.07
CA SER A 20 2.65 7.36 1.11
C SER A 20 1.75 8.47 0.60
N LEU A 21 2.29 9.38 -0.24
CA LEU A 21 1.51 10.45 -0.88
C LEU A 21 0.47 9.90 -1.85
N TYR A 22 0.85 8.90 -2.64
CA TYR A 22 -0.06 8.19 -3.56
C TYR A 22 -1.23 7.59 -2.78
N GLU A 23 -0.97 6.80 -1.73
CA GLU A 23 -2.02 6.16 -0.95
C GLU A 23 -2.94 7.17 -0.25
N ALA A 24 -2.35 8.20 0.37
CA ALA A 24 -3.11 9.26 1.02
C ALA A 24 -4.00 10.04 0.03
N SER A 25 -3.58 10.18 -1.22
CA SER A 25 -4.35 10.90 -2.25
C SER A 25 -5.72 10.27 -2.55
N TYR A 26 -5.92 8.99 -2.24
CA TYR A 26 -7.19 8.29 -2.43
C TYR A 26 -8.20 8.48 -1.30
N LEU A 27 -7.82 9.18 -0.23
CA LEU A 27 -8.74 9.66 0.82
C LEU A 27 -9.39 11.00 0.46
N CYS A 28 -9.24 11.47 -0.79
CA CYS A 28 -9.73 12.76 -1.24
C CYS A 28 -11.27 12.88 -1.17
N MET A 29 -11.73 14.08 -0.87
CA MET A 29 -13.13 14.50 -0.95
C MET A 29 -13.38 15.30 -2.24
N GLU A 30 -14.66 15.55 -2.55
CA GLU A 30 -15.03 16.46 -3.65
C GLU A 30 -14.36 17.84 -3.47
N ASP A 31 -13.98 18.44 -4.59
CA ASP A 31 -13.28 19.74 -4.70
C ASP A 31 -11.83 19.82 -4.15
N GLU A 32 -11.23 18.70 -3.74
CA GLU A 32 -9.84 18.65 -3.29
C GLU A 32 -8.82 18.48 -4.44
N ASN A 33 -8.75 19.47 -5.34
CA ASN A 33 -7.84 19.47 -6.50
C ASN A 33 -6.36 19.18 -6.16
N ILE A 34 -5.92 19.51 -4.94
CA ILE A 34 -4.55 19.24 -4.48
C ILE A 34 -4.27 17.73 -4.37
N MET A 35 -5.27 16.93 -4.03
CA MET A 35 -5.13 15.48 -3.86
C MET A 35 -5.06 14.79 -5.22
N GLU A 36 -5.83 15.24 -6.20
CA GLU A 36 -5.71 14.77 -7.58
C GLU A 36 -4.32 15.06 -8.15
N ASN A 37 -3.82 16.29 -7.96
CA ASN A 37 -2.46 16.65 -8.35
C ASN A 37 -1.38 15.82 -7.62
N ALA A 38 -1.61 15.47 -6.36
CA ALA A 38 -0.72 14.62 -5.58
C ALA A 38 -0.67 13.20 -6.16
N ARG A 39 -1.84 12.65 -6.51
CA ARG A 39 -2.00 11.34 -7.13
C ARG A 39 -1.26 11.28 -8.46
N ASP A 40 -1.48 12.24 -9.34
CA ASP A 40 -0.85 12.28 -10.67
C ASP A 40 0.66 12.41 -10.56
N PHE A 41 1.12 13.30 -9.68
CA PHE A 41 2.55 13.48 -9.40
C PHE A 41 3.19 12.19 -8.88
N ALA A 42 2.61 11.58 -7.83
CA ALA A 42 3.16 10.37 -7.23
C ALA A 42 3.13 9.19 -8.21
N THR A 43 2.01 9.00 -8.93
CA THR A 43 1.86 7.93 -9.94
C THR A 43 2.96 8.00 -10.99
N HIS A 44 3.21 9.18 -11.56
CA HIS A 44 4.23 9.37 -12.59
C HIS A 44 5.62 8.91 -12.12
N TYR A 45 6.04 9.36 -10.94
CA TYR A 45 7.39 9.09 -10.43
C TYR A 45 7.55 7.70 -9.84
N LEU A 46 6.49 7.10 -9.28
CA LEU A 46 6.49 5.70 -8.86
C LEU A 46 6.65 4.77 -10.07
N MET A 47 5.91 5.01 -11.17
CA MET A 47 6.07 4.25 -12.42
C MET A 47 7.47 4.42 -13.02
N GLU A 48 8.02 5.63 -13.01
CA GLU A 48 9.38 5.89 -13.48
C GLU A 48 10.41 5.13 -12.63
N SER A 49 10.25 5.14 -11.32
CA SER A 49 11.15 4.47 -10.38
C SER A 49 11.13 2.95 -10.57
N LEU A 50 9.96 2.35 -10.82
CA LEU A 50 9.83 0.92 -11.15
C LEU A 50 10.59 0.58 -12.43
N LYS A 51 10.38 1.36 -13.49
CA LYS A 51 11.08 1.15 -14.78
C LYS A 51 12.59 1.24 -14.66
N LYS A 52 13.08 2.16 -13.81
CA LYS A 52 14.52 2.38 -13.59
C LYS A 52 15.12 1.46 -12.52
N LYS A 53 14.32 0.61 -11.87
CA LYS A 53 14.74 -0.25 -10.74
C LYS A 53 15.49 0.54 -9.65
N LYS A 54 14.98 1.72 -9.31
CA LYS A 54 15.59 2.66 -8.35
C LYS A 54 15.25 2.38 -6.88
N MET A 55 14.71 1.20 -6.56
CA MET A 55 14.26 0.86 -5.21
C MET A 55 14.57 -0.61 -4.89
N ASP A 56 14.55 -0.92 -3.60
CA ASP A 56 14.62 -2.29 -3.09
C ASP A 56 13.47 -3.15 -3.65
N GLU A 57 13.69 -4.46 -3.77
CA GLU A 57 12.73 -5.40 -4.33
C GLU A 57 11.39 -5.38 -3.56
N ASN A 58 11.45 -5.35 -2.22
CA ASN A 58 10.25 -5.33 -1.38
C ASN A 58 9.47 -4.01 -1.54
N VAL A 59 10.19 -2.89 -1.68
CA VAL A 59 9.57 -1.59 -1.99
C VAL A 59 8.96 -1.60 -3.40
N GLY A 60 9.63 -2.23 -4.36
CA GLY A 60 9.11 -2.39 -5.72
C GLY A 60 7.81 -3.20 -5.76
N GLU A 61 7.73 -4.28 -5.00
CA GLU A 61 6.51 -5.09 -4.84
C GLU A 61 5.37 -4.24 -4.25
N GLN A 62 5.65 -3.44 -3.22
CA GLN A 62 4.67 -2.52 -2.62
C GLN A 62 4.19 -1.44 -3.59
N VAL A 63 5.10 -0.83 -4.35
CA VAL A 63 4.74 0.19 -5.34
C VAL A 63 3.90 -0.42 -6.47
N SER A 64 4.27 -1.60 -6.96
CA SER A 64 3.50 -2.29 -8.00
C SER A 64 2.09 -2.64 -7.50
N HIS A 65 1.98 -3.12 -6.26
CA HIS A 65 0.71 -3.41 -5.62
C HIS A 65 -0.14 -2.14 -5.50
N ALA A 66 0.38 -1.07 -4.90
CA ALA A 66 -0.36 0.19 -4.77
C ALA A 66 -0.87 0.74 -6.12
N LEU A 67 -0.05 0.68 -7.17
CA LEU A 67 -0.43 1.16 -8.51
C LEU A 67 -1.52 0.31 -9.20
N GLU A 68 -1.69 -0.96 -8.81
CA GLU A 68 -2.81 -1.80 -9.28
C GLU A 68 -4.12 -1.33 -8.64
N MET A 69 -4.09 -1.08 -7.34
CA MET A 69 -5.21 -0.56 -6.55
C MET A 69 -4.68 0.03 -5.24
N PRO A 70 -5.12 1.24 -4.84
CA PRO A 70 -4.70 1.85 -3.59
C PRO A 70 -5.26 1.08 -2.39
N VAL A 71 -4.56 1.11 -1.25
CA VAL A 71 -4.95 0.43 -0.02
C VAL A 71 -6.35 0.80 0.44
N HIS A 72 -6.75 2.07 0.24
CA HIS A 72 -8.07 2.57 0.64
C HIS A 72 -9.24 1.86 -0.06
N TRP A 73 -9.01 1.29 -1.25
CA TRP A 73 -10.04 0.60 -2.03
C TRP A 73 -9.97 -0.92 -1.89
N ARG A 74 -8.96 -1.45 -1.18
CA ARG A 74 -8.77 -2.89 -1.02
C ARG A 74 -9.60 -3.43 0.14
N MET A 75 -9.99 -4.70 0.01
CA MET A 75 -10.61 -5.44 1.12
C MET A 75 -9.57 -5.75 2.19
N GLU A 76 -9.80 -5.28 3.41
CA GLU A 76 -8.86 -5.39 4.53
C GLU A 76 -8.33 -6.80 4.76
N ARG A 77 -9.19 -7.83 4.67
CA ARG A 77 -8.76 -9.22 4.88
C ARG A 77 -7.84 -9.74 3.79
N LEU A 78 -8.07 -9.37 2.53
CA LEU A 78 -7.18 -9.74 1.43
C LEU A 78 -5.85 -8.99 1.54
N GLU A 79 -5.91 -7.70 1.88
CA GLU A 79 -4.73 -6.88 2.07
C GLU A 79 -3.87 -7.37 3.23
N ALA A 80 -4.47 -7.72 4.37
CA ALA A 80 -3.77 -8.29 5.52
C ALA A 80 -3.01 -9.57 5.14
N ARG A 81 -3.62 -10.47 4.35
CA ARG A 81 -2.96 -11.71 3.91
C ARG A 81 -1.69 -11.42 3.10
N TRP A 82 -1.80 -10.49 2.15
CA TRP A 82 -0.69 -10.09 1.28
C TRP A 82 0.39 -9.37 2.09
N PHE A 83 0.00 -8.41 2.92
CA PHE A 83 0.94 -7.61 3.71
C PHE A 83 1.69 -8.42 4.77
N ILE A 84 1.12 -9.51 5.31
CA ILE A 84 1.86 -10.44 6.18
C ILE A 84 3.10 -11.01 5.49
N GLU A 85 3.01 -11.35 4.21
CA GLU A 85 4.16 -11.87 3.44
C GLU A 85 5.20 -10.78 3.16
N ILE A 86 4.73 -9.58 2.81
CA ILE A 86 5.58 -8.40 2.59
C ILE A 86 6.32 -8.00 3.87
N TYR A 87 5.61 -7.97 5.00
CA TYR A 87 6.17 -7.63 6.29
C TYR A 87 7.23 -8.64 6.71
N HIS A 88 7.00 -9.94 6.48
CA HIS A 88 7.97 -10.99 6.75
C HIS A 88 9.31 -10.81 6.01
N LYS A 89 9.30 -10.26 4.78
CA LYS A 89 10.52 -9.96 4.00
C LYS A 89 11.23 -8.67 4.43
N THR A 90 10.65 -7.87 5.32
CA THR A 90 11.18 -6.55 5.67
C THR A 90 12.36 -6.67 6.64
N GLU A 91 13.47 -5.97 6.37
CA GLU A 91 14.72 -6.05 7.14
C GLU A 91 14.55 -5.79 8.64
N ASN A 92 13.69 -4.84 9.02
CA ASN A 92 13.44 -4.44 10.41
C ASN A 92 12.07 -4.93 10.94
N MET A 93 11.63 -6.10 10.47
CA MET A 93 10.38 -6.72 10.90
C MET A 93 10.42 -7.11 12.39
N ASN A 94 9.32 -6.85 13.11
CA ASN A 94 9.15 -7.27 14.49
C ASN A 94 8.54 -8.69 14.51
N PRO A 95 9.28 -9.71 15.01
CA PRO A 95 8.84 -11.09 14.96
C PRO A 95 7.57 -11.34 15.78
N LEU A 96 7.38 -10.63 16.90
CA LEU A 96 6.18 -10.76 17.72
C LEU A 96 4.94 -10.19 17.00
N LEU A 97 5.11 -9.08 16.26
CA LEU A 97 4.03 -8.52 15.47
C LEU A 97 3.66 -9.43 14.29
N LEU A 98 4.66 -10.04 13.64
CA LEU A 98 4.42 -10.99 12.55
C LEU A 98 3.70 -12.24 13.05
N GLU A 99 4.12 -12.80 14.18
CA GLU A 99 3.46 -13.95 14.80
C GLU A 99 2.02 -13.63 15.17
N LEU A 100 1.78 -12.48 15.81
CA LEU A 100 0.44 -12.00 16.13
C LEU A 100 -0.44 -11.88 14.87
N ALA A 101 0.07 -11.26 13.81
CA ALA A 101 -0.67 -11.07 12.56
C ALA A 101 -1.06 -12.42 11.91
N LYS A 102 -0.15 -13.41 11.93
CA LYS A 102 -0.43 -14.76 11.43
C LYS A 102 -1.48 -15.49 12.27
N LEU A 103 -1.40 -15.37 13.60
CA LEU A 103 -2.36 -15.99 14.51
C LEU A 103 -3.77 -15.39 14.33
N ASP A 104 -3.90 -14.06 14.35
CA ASP A 104 -5.18 -13.38 14.14
C ASP A 104 -5.82 -13.79 12.81
N TYR A 105 -5.05 -13.75 11.72
CA TYR A 105 -5.54 -14.11 10.40
C TYR A 105 -6.10 -15.54 10.36
N ASN A 106 -5.37 -16.50 10.93
CA ASN A 106 -5.78 -17.90 10.95
C ASN A 106 -6.99 -18.15 11.85
N MET A 107 -7.09 -17.47 12.99
CA MET A 107 -8.25 -17.56 13.88
C MET A 107 -9.53 -17.11 13.17
N VAL A 108 -9.47 -15.95 12.50
CA VAL A 108 -10.63 -15.42 11.79
C VAL A 108 -10.97 -16.26 10.56
N GLN A 109 -9.97 -16.77 9.83
CA GLN A 109 -10.19 -17.71 8.73
C GLN A 109 -10.90 -18.99 9.21
N ALA A 110 -10.55 -19.52 10.38
CA ALA A 110 -11.22 -20.68 10.95
C ALA A 110 -12.70 -20.41 11.24
N THR A 111 -13.03 -19.22 11.76
CA THR A 111 -14.43 -18.78 11.95
C THR A 111 -15.18 -18.72 10.62
N TYR A 112 -14.63 -18.06 9.60
CA TYR A 112 -15.28 -17.98 8.28
C TYR A 112 -15.50 -19.35 7.64
N LEU A 113 -14.56 -20.29 7.80
CA LEU A 113 -14.72 -21.65 7.31
C LEU A 113 -15.86 -22.40 8.01
N GLU A 114 -16.06 -22.15 9.31
CA GLU A 114 -17.16 -22.76 10.06
C GLU A 114 -18.52 -22.16 9.66
N GLU A 115 -18.60 -20.84 9.51
CA GLU A 115 -19.78 -20.15 9.00
C GLU A 115 -20.14 -20.63 7.59
N LEU A 116 -19.14 -20.80 6.71
CA LEU A 116 -19.35 -21.32 5.37
C LEU A 116 -19.93 -22.74 5.39
N LYS A 117 -19.44 -23.63 6.25
CA LYS A 117 -19.98 -24.98 6.41
C LYS A 117 -21.43 -24.97 6.89
N GLN A 118 -21.78 -24.05 7.78
CA GLN A 118 -23.14 -23.90 8.29
C GLN A 118 -24.09 -23.39 7.19
N MET A 119 -23.67 -22.41 6.40
CA MET A 119 -24.47 -21.86 5.30
C MET A 119 -24.60 -22.80 4.10
N SER A 120 -23.66 -23.74 3.94
CA SER A 120 -23.66 -24.71 2.83
C SER A 120 -24.48 -25.98 3.12
N ARG A 121 -25.10 -26.08 4.31
CA ARG A 121 -26.00 -27.16 4.70
C ARG A 121 -27.44 -26.82 4.37
#